data_AF-A0A352WWW4-F1
#
_entry.id   AF-A0A352WWW4-F1
#
_cell.length_a   1.000
_cell.length_b   1.000
_cell.length_c   1.000
_cell.angle_alpha   90.00
_cell.angle_beta   90.00
_cell.angle_gamma   90.00
#
_symmetry.space_group_name_H-M   'P 1'
#
loop_
_entity.id
_entity.type
_entity.pdbx_description
1 polymer ?
#
loop_
_entity_poly.entity_id
_entity_poly.type
_entity_poly.pdbx_seq_one_letter_code
_entity_poly.pdbx_strand_id
1 'polypeptide(L)' 'MKRMKQHTPLFLGPMAGYTDSACRRLCREYGADIVCSEM' A
#
# COMPACT_ATOMS: atom_id res chain seq x y z
N MET A 1 11.18 18.87 -23.55
CA MET A 1 11.43 17.53 -22.98
C MET A 1 10.25 17.11 -22.11
N LYS A 2 9.59 15.99 -22.41
CA LYS A 2 8.45 15.47 -21.64
C LYS A 2 9.00 14.52 -20.57
N ARG A 3 8.92 14.88 -19.28
CA ARG A 3 9.31 14.00 -18.17
C ARG A 3 8.30 12.84 -18.11
N MET A 4 8.73 11.61 -18.45
CA MET A 4 7.92 10.42 -18.17
C MET A 4 7.88 10.20 -16.66
N LYS A 5 6.69 10.23 -16.06
CA LYS A 5 6.53 9.83 -14.65
C LYS A 5 6.62 8.31 -14.59
N GLN A 6 7.76 7.78 -14.14
CA GLN A 6 7.87 6.38 -13.76
C GLN A 6 7.05 6.16 -12.48
N HIS A 7 5.98 5.39 -12.59
CA HIS A 7 5.20 4.95 -11.43
C HIS A 7 5.91 3.77 -10.78
N THR A 8 6.34 3.92 -9.53
CA THR A 8 6.91 2.83 -8.74
C THR A 8 5.82 2.36 -7.76
N PRO A 9 5.37 1.09 -7.83
CA PRO A 9 4.28 0.62 -7.00
C PRO A 9 4.63 0.63 -5.51
N LEU A 10 3.72 1.12 -4.67
CA LEU A 10 3.84 1.16 -3.22
C LEU A 10 3.07 0.02 -2.57
N PHE A 11 3.77 -0.80 -1.79
CA PHE A 11 3.22 -1.99 -1.15
C PHE A 11 3.12 -1.82 0.37
N LEU A 12 1.99 -2.24 0.96
CA LEU A 12 1.87 -2.49 2.39
C LEU A 12 2.12 -3.98 2.66
N GLY A 13 3.23 -4.29 3.31
CA GLY A 13 3.58 -5.65 3.73
C GLY A 13 2.77 -6.14 4.93
N PRO A 14 2.67 -7.48 5.12
CA PRO A 14 2.02 -8.07 6.28
C PRO A 14 2.86 -7.87 7.55
N MET A 15 2.20 -7.42 8.61
CA MET A 15 2.75 -7.21 9.94
C MET A 15 1.70 -7.71 10.95
N ALA A 16 1.95 -8.85 11.59
CA ALA A 16 0.99 -9.50 12.48
C ALA A 16 0.55 -8.55 13.61
N GLY A 17 -0.76 -8.45 13.82
CA GLY A 17 -1.35 -7.54 14.83
C GLY A 17 -1.32 -6.05 14.47
N TYR A 18 -0.75 -5.65 13.32
CA TYR A 18 -0.75 -4.27 12.82
C TYR A 18 -1.59 -4.13 11.54
N THR A 19 -1.50 -5.09 10.62
CA THR A 19 -2.11 -5.00 9.28
C THR A 19 -3.58 -5.46 9.24
N ASP A 20 -4.37 -4.98 10.20
CA ASP A 20 -5.82 -5.24 10.28
C ASP A 20 -6.59 -4.55 9.11
N SER A 21 -7.86 -4.90 8.94
CA SER A 21 -8.83 -4.24 8.07
C SER A 21 -8.77 -2.70 8.08
N ALA A 22 -8.65 -2.06 9.25
CA ALA A 22 -8.59 -0.61 9.36
C ALA A 22 -7.29 -0.04 8.75
N CYS A 23 -6.15 -0.64 9.09
CA CYS A 23 -4.84 -0.27 8.56
C CYS A 23 -4.80 -0.39 7.03
N ARG A 24 -5.26 -1.52 6.48
CA ARG A 24 -5.30 -1.75 5.03
C ARG A 24 -6.18 -0.76 4.28
N ARG A 25 -7.30 -0.37 4.89
CA ARG A 25 -8.20 0.63 4.30
C ARG A 25 -7.54 2.00 4.22
N LEU A 26 -6.93 2.43 5.32
CA LEU A 26 -6.18 3.69 5.36
C LEU A 26 -5.04 3.68 4.33
N CYS A 27 -4.19 2.66 4.32
CA CYS A 27 -3.07 2.60 3.37
C CYS A 27 -3.54 2.66 1.90
N ARG A 28 -4.66 2.02 1.57
CA ARG A 28 -5.24 2.09 0.21
C ARG A 28 -5.81 3.48 -0.11
N GLU A 29 -6.39 4.17 0.86
CA GLU A 29 -6.88 5.54 0.69
C GLU A 29 -5.73 6.56 0.55
N TYR A 30 -4.58 6.31 1.16
CA TYR A 30 -3.41 7.19 1.15
C TYR A 30 -2.32 6.86 0.11
N GLY A 31 -2.58 5.92 -0.81
CA GLY A 31 -1.73 5.69 -1.99
C GLY A 31 -0.91 4.40 -2.01
N ALA A 32 -1.22 3.42 -1.17
CA ALA A 32 -0.74 2.06 -1.37
C ALA A 32 -1.48 1.41 -2.55
N ASP A 33 -0.73 0.98 -3.56
CA ASP A 33 -1.27 0.27 -4.72
C ASP A 33 -1.69 -1.16 -4.36
N ILE A 34 -0.95 -1.77 -3.44
CA ILE A 34 -1.13 -3.17 -3.03
C ILE A 34 -1.07 -3.26 -1.50
N VAL A 35 -2.07 -3.92 -0.92
CA VAL A 35 -2.17 -4.13 0.54
C VAL A 35 -2.29 -5.62 0.86
N CYS A 36 -1.39 -6.13 1.71
CA CYS A 36 -1.43 -7.50 2.21
C CYS A 36 -2.14 -7.55 3.57
N SER A 37 -2.90 -8.61 3.84
CA SER A 37 -3.38 -8.92 5.19
C SER A 37 -2.34 -9.71 5.97
N GLU A 38 -2.47 -9.73 7.29
CA GLU A 38 -1.85 -10.78 8.10
C GLU A 38 -2.36 -12.18 7.71
N MET A 39 -1.64 -13.22 8.16
CA MET A 39 -1.89 -14.64 7.84
C MET A 39 -2.99 -15.23 8.72
#